data_AF-A0A2S5DAW7-F1
#
_entry.id   AF-A0A2S5DAW7-F1
#
_cell.length_a   1.000
_cell.length_b   1.000
_cell.length_c   1.000
_cell.angle_alpha   90.00
_cell.angle_beta   90.00
_cell.angle_gamma   90.00
#
_symmetry.space_group_name_H-M   'P 1'
#
loop_
_entity.id
_entity.type
_entity.pdbx_description
1 polymer ?
#
loop_
_entity_poly.entity_id
_entity_poly.type
_entity_poly.pdbx_seq_one_letter_code
_entity_poly.pdbx_strand_id
1 'polypeptide(L)'
;MSAQGGDPPPETQAERERKQQLRKLGYQIDVRYYKMSLSDLREAARRGDPQALTHLAERYLFQLDGHPREPDYEPGFRYREQAREALQQAYAQGNAHAAAMISESYLLDKQPQDAAAWNLVARRAGDALSADWFLKTKDYQALTAQQRAAAEQKADQIWRTLPLRKTH
;
A
#
# COMPACT_ATOMS: atom_id res chain seq x y z
N MET A 1 -31.29 -28.90 -14.25
CA MET A 1 -31.65 -27.51 -13.90
C MET A 1 -30.39 -26.68 -14.09
N SER A 2 -30.30 -25.95 -15.20
CA SER A 2 -29.11 -25.16 -15.55
C SER A 2 -29.26 -23.75 -14.99
N ALA A 3 -28.34 -23.33 -14.13
CA ALA A 3 -28.29 -21.96 -13.62
C ALA A 3 -27.91 -21.02 -14.77
N GLN A 4 -28.77 -20.04 -15.04
CA GLN A 4 -28.56 -18.98 -16.01
C GLN A 4 -27.41 -18.08 -15.52
N GLY A 5 -26.33 -18.04 -16.30
CA GLY A 5 -25.36 -16.95 -16.24
C GLY A 5 -26.01 -15.70 -16.82
N GLY A 6 -26.58 -14.87 -15.95
CA GLY A 6 -27.02 -13.54 -16.32
C GLY A 6 -25.81 -12.64 -16.52
N ASP A 7 -25.77 -11.91 -17.63
CA ASP A 7 -24.78 -10.86 -17.85
C ASP A 7 -24.73 -9.93 -16.63
N PRO A 8 -23.52 -9.51 -16.19
CA PRO A 8 -23.43 -8.58 -15.09
C PRO A 8 -24.22 -7.31 -15.41
N PRO A 9 -24.95 -6.74 -14.44
CA PRO A 9 -25.74 -5.54 -14.67
C PRO A 9 -24.86 -4.41 -15.23
N PRO A 10 -25.41 -3.55 -16.09
CA PRO A 10 -24.64 -2.47 -16.71
C PRO A 10 -24.09 -1.54 -15.63
N GLU A 11 -22.82 -1.16 -15.77
CA GLU A 11 -22.11 -0.34 -14.80
C GLU A 11 -22.77 1.03 -14.66
N THR A 12 -23.03 1.43 -13.42
CA THR A 12 -23.57 2.75 -13.07
C THR A 12 -22.51 3.85 -13.21
N GLN A 13 -22.94 5.11 -13.28
CA GLN A 13 -22.01 6.24 -13.32
C GLN A 13 -21.14 6.32 -12.06
N ALA A 14 -21.74 6.09 -10.88
CA ALA A 14 -21.02 6.10 -9.62
C ALA A 14 -19.93 5.02 -9.54
N GLU A 15 -20.18 3.83 -10.11
CA GLU A 15 -19.18 2.76 -10.19
C GLU A 15 -18.02 3.12 -11.11
N ARG A 16 -18.30 3.73 -12.27
CA ARG A 16 -17.27 4.22 -13.18
C ARG A 16 -16.37 5.26 -12.52
N GLU A 17 -16.96 6.25 -11.85
CA GLU A 17 -16.22 7.31 -11.15
C GLU A 17 -15.34 6.74 -10.04
N ARG A 18 -15.89 5.80 -9.24
CA ARG A 18 -15.12 5.07 -8.21
C ARG A 18 -13.94 4.31 -8.82
N LYS A 19 -14.15 3.55 -9.91
CA LYS A 19 -13.05 2.81 -10.57
C LYS A 19 -11.98 3.75 -11.11
N GLN A 20 -12.36 4.89 -11.68
CA GLN A 20 -11.41 5.90 -12.14
C GLN A 20 -10.61 6.50 -10.98
N GLN A 21 -11.24 6.75 -9.84
CA GLN A 21 -10.55 7.23 -8.64
C GLN A 21 -9.55 6.20 -8.12
N LEU A 22 -9.95 4.93 -7.99
CA LEU A 22 -9.05 3.85 -7.56
C LEU A 22 -7.86 3.67 -8.51
N ARG A 23 -8.09 3.78 -9.82
CA ARG A 23 -7.02 3.80 -10.84
C ARG A 23 -6.02 4.92 -10.60
N LYS A 24 -6.50 6.15 -10.38
CA LYS A 24 -5.64 7.32 -10.12
C LYS A 24 -4.82 7.17 -8.83
N LEU A 25 -5.38 6.50 -7.82
CA LEU A 25 -4.70 6.25 -6.56
C LEU A 25 -3.64 5.14 -6.64
N GLY A 26 -3.64 4.31 -7.68
CA GLY A 26 -2.70 3.19 -7.82
C GLY A 26 -3.19 1.85 -7.27
N TYR A 27 -4.49 1.72 -6.98
CA TYR A 27 -5.09 0.44 -6.57
C TYR A 27 -5.11 -0.61 -7.69
N GLN A 28 -5.09 -0.16 -8.95
CA GLN A 28 -5.07 -1.10 -10.06
C GLN A 28 -3.65 -1.53 -10.35
N ILE A 29 -3.42 -2.83 -10.23
CA ILE A 29 -2.18 -3.46 -10.62
C ILE A 29 -2.44 -4.36 -11.81
N ASP A 30 -1.57 -4.27 -12.81
CA ASP A 30 -1.65 -5.11 -13.99
C ASP A 30 -1.39 -6.57 -13.61
N VAL A 31 -2.22 -7.48 -14.14
CA VAL A 31 -2.13 -8.92 -13.86
C VAL A 31 -0.75 -9.50 -14.17
N ARG A 32 0.01 -8.87 -15.08
CA ARG A 32 1.36 -9.32 -15.44
C ARG A 32 2.31 -9.38 -14.25
N TYR A 33 2.18 -8.47 -13.28
CA TYR A 33 3.11 -8.42 -12.14
C TYR A 33 2.91 -9.61 -11.19
N TYR A 34 1.69 -10.13 -11.07
CA TYR A 34 1.42 -11.36 -10.29
C TYR A 34 2.08 -12.61 -10.88
N LYS A 35 2.41 -12.58 -12.18
CA LYS A 35 3.04 -13.69 -12.90
C LYS A 35 4.57 -13.57 -12.99
N MET A 36 5.13 -12.43 -12.60
CA MET A 36 6.59 -12.23 -12.63
C MET A 36 7.28 -13.08 -11.57
N SER A 37 8.48 -13.57 -11.89
CA SER A 37 9.37 -14.14 -10.88
C SER A 37 9.80 -13.05 -9.89
N LEU A 38 10.27 -13.43 -8.68
CA LEU A 38 10.80 -12.44 -7.74
C LEU A 38 11.98 -11.65 -8.34
N SER A 39 12.83 -12.30 -9.14
CA SER A 39 13.96 -11.64 -9.81
C SER A 39 13.51 -10.56 -10.80
N ASP A 40 12.55 -10.88 -11.68
CA ASP A 40 12.03 -9.93 -12.66
C ASP A 40 11.33 -8.75 -11.98
N LEU A 41 10.59 -9.04 -10.91
CA LEU A 41 9.92 -8.02 -10.11
C LEU A 41 10.92 -7.07 -9.44
N ARG A 42 12.02 -7.61 -8.89
CA ARG A 42 13.14 -6.81 -8.34
C ARG A 42 13.80 -5.96 -9.42
N GLU A 43 13.97 -6.47 -10.63
CA GLU A 43 14.55 -5.69 -11.73
C GLU A 43 13.63 -4.55 -12.19
N ALA A 44 12.34 -4.82 -12.36
CA ALA A 44 11.36 -3.78 -12.69
C ALA A 44 11.26 -2.73 -11.60
N ALA A 45 11.27 -3.14 -10.32
CA ALA A 45 11.30 -2.24 -9.17
C ALA A 45 12.54 -1.34 -9.17
N ARG A 46 13.73 -1.90 -9.47
CA ARG A 46 14.97 -1.11 -9.63
C ARG A 46 14.90 -0.06 -10.73
N ARG A 47 14.08 -0.28 -11.77
CA ARG A 47 13.81 0.72 -12.83
C ARG A 47 12.82 1.80 -12.40
N GLY A 48 12.31 1.76 -11.17
CA GLY A 48 11.37 2.75 -10.63
C GLY A 48 9.93 2.55 -11.09
N ASP A 49 9.57 1.36 -11.58
CA ASP A 49 8.20 1.03 -11.96
C ASP A 49 7.32 0.99 -10.69
N PRO A 50 6.34 1.90 -10.53
CA PRO A 50 5.54 1.99 -9.31
C PRO A 50 4.68 0.75 -9.08
N GLN A 51 4.22 0.06 -10.13
CA GLN A 51 3.44 -1.17 -9.98
C GLN A 51 4.35 -2.34 -9.57
N ALA A 52 5.56 -2.43 -10.14
CA ALA A 52 6.55 -3.42 -9.71
C ALA A 52 6.97 -3.22 -8.25
N LEU A 53 7.23 -1.97 -7.84
CA LEU A 53 7.58 -1.61 -6.47
C LEU A 53 6.47 -1.99 -5.48
N THR A 54 5.22 -1.73 -5.85
CA THR A 54 4.04 -2.07 -5.03
C THR A 54 3.91 -3.58 -4.86
N HIS A 55 3.98 -4.35 -5.95
CA HIS A 55 3.92 -5.81 -5.88
C HIS A 55 5.11 -6.44 -5.19
N LEU A 56 6.30 -5.87 -5.35
CA LEU A 56 7.49 -6.36 -4.65
C LEU A 56 7.26 -6.30 -3.13
N ALA A 57 6.70 -5.18 -2.66
CA ALA A 57 6.34 -5.03 -1.26
C ALA A 57 5.26 -6.00 -0.80
N GLU A 58 4.21 -6.23 -1.60
CA GLU A 58 3.17 -7.23 -1.27
C GLU A 58 3.76 -8.64 -1.16
N ARG A 59 4.60 -9.04 -2.11
CA ARG A 59 5.27 -10.34 -2.09
C ARG A 59 6.18 -10.46 -0.86
N TYR A 60 6.89 -9.40 -0.48
CA TYR A 60 7.67 -9.39 0.75
C TYR A 60 6.79 -9.49 2.01
N LEU A 61 5.72 -8.71 2.13
CA LEU A 61 4.90 -8.65 3.36
C LEU A 61 4.02 -9.88 3.56
N PHE A 62 3.42 -10.39 2.49
CA PHE A 62 2.33 -11.35 2.61
C PHE A 62 2.70 -12.75 2.13
N GLN A 63 3.65 -12.87 1.20
CA GLN A 63 4.10 -14.17 0.73
C GLN A 63 5.35 -14.64 1.48
N LEU A 64 6.35 -13.78 1.70
CA LEU A 64 7.66 -14.23 2.17
C LEU A 64 7.94 -13.99 3.66
N ASP A 65 7.51 -12.85 4.23
CA ASP A 65 7.74 -12.55 5.64
C ASP A 65 7.12 -13.60 6.56
N GLY A 66 7.94 -14.29 7.36
CA GLY A 66 7.48 -15.36 8.26
C GLY A 66 7.13 -16.70 7.58
N HIS A 67 7.42 -16.86 6.27
CA HIS A 67 7.04 -18.06 5.50
C HIS A 67 8.28 -18.82 4.96
N PRO A 68 9.03 -19.52 5.83
CA PRO A 68 10.29 -20.19 5.45
C PRO A 68 10.16 -21.38 4.48
N ARG A 69 8.93 -21.77 4.12
CA ARG A 69 8.66 -22.84 3.16
C ARG A 69 8.48 -22.33 1.73
N GLU A 70 8.34 -21.03 1.54
CA GLU A 70 8.24 -20.45 0.21
C GLU A 70 9.58 -20.61 -0.53
N PRO A 71 9.57 -20.98 -1.83
CA PRO A 71 10.81 -21.20 -2.59
C PRO A 71 11.73 -19.99 -2.65
N ASP A 72 11.15 -18.79 -2.67
CA ASP A 72 11.87 -17.51 -2.76
C ASP A 72 12.21 -16.92 -1.38
N TYR A 73 12.04 -17.69 -0.29
CA TYR A 73 12.38 -17.25 1.06
C TYR A 73 13.89 -17.18 1.28
N GLU A 74 14.34 -16.08 1.86
CA GLU A 74 15.74 -15.76 2.16
C GLU A 74 15.89 -15.59 3.69
N PRO A 75 16.55 -16.54 4.38
CA PRO A 75 16.80 -16.43 5.81
C PRO A 75 17.60 -15.16 6.15
N GLY A 76 17.13 -14.40 7.15
CA GLY A 76 17.78 -13.17 7.59
C GLY A 76 17.49 -11.94 6.71
N PHE A 77 16.73 -12.09 5.62
CA PHE A 77 16.28 -10.95 4.82
C PHE A 77 15.24 -10.12 5.58
N ARG A 78 15.39 -8.80 5.53
CA ARG A 78 14.57 -7.82 6.25
C ARG A 78 13.30 -7.47 5.46
N TYR A 79 12.40 -8.44 5.32
CA TYR A 79 11.23 -8.33 4.42
C TYR A 79 10.36 -7.10 4.67
N ARG A 80 10.04 -6.82 5.94
CA ARG A 80 9.15 -5.71 6.31
C ARG A 80 9.78 -4.35 5.99
N GLU A 81 11.06 -4.17 6.30
CA GLU A 81 11.78 -2.95 5.97
C GLU A 81 11.96 -2.76 4.46
N GLN A 82 12.35 -3.82 3.76
CA GLN A 82 12.51 -3.78 2.30
C GLN A 82 11.19 -3.52 1.58
N ALA A 83 10.07 -4.04 2.09
CA ALA A 83 8.75 -3.72 1.58
C ALA A 83 8.41 -2.23 1.77
N ARG A 84 8.68 -1.67 2.95
CA ARG A 84 8.46 -0.24 3.21
C ARG A 84 9.33 0.65 2.33
N GLU A 85 10.58 0.28 2.09
CA GLU A 85 11.46 1.01 1.16
C GLU A 85 10.90 0.99 -0.27
N ALA A 86 10.45 -0.17 -0.75
CA ALA A 86 9.81 -0.28 -2.07
C ALA A 86 8.52 0.55 -2.16
N LEU A 87 7.68 0.53 -1.12
CA LEU A 87 6.44 1.33 -1.09
C LEU A 87 6.72 2.83 -1.01
N GLN A 88 7.75 3.27 -0.28
CA GLN A 88 8.15 4.68 -0.26
C GLN A 88 8.57 5.15 -1.64
N GLN A 89 9.29 4.31 -2.38
CA GLN A 89 9.62 4.59 -3.78
C GLN A 89 8.36 4.58 -4.66
N ALA A 90 7.45 3.62 -4.51
CA ALA A 90 6.19 3.57 -5.26
C ALA A 90 5.36 4.84 -5.03
N TYR A 91 5.27 5.28 -3.77
CA TYR A 91 4.65 6.53 -3.38
C TYR A 91 5.35 7.72 -4.05
N ALA A 92 6.67 7.84 -3.97
CA ALA A 92 7.39 8.90 -4.66
C ALA A 92 7.17 8.89 -6.19
N GLN A 93 6.90 7.73 -6.78
CA GLN A 93 6.65 7.55 -8.22
C GLN A 93 5.19 7.70 -8.66
N GLY A 94 4.28 8.10 -7.77
CA GLY A 94 2.89 8.41 -8.15
C GLY A 94 1.84 7.43 -7.62
N ASN A 95 2.23 6.33 -6.96
CA ASN A 95 1.26 5.43 -6.33
C ASN A 95 0.85 5.97 -4.95
N ALA A 96 -0.20 6.80 -4.92
CA ALA A 96 -0.71 7.39 -3.67
C ALA A 96 -1.14 6.32 -2.64
N HIS A 97 -1.68 5.18 -3.11
CA HIS A 97 -2.14 4.09 -2.26
C HIS A 97 -0.98 3.42 -1.49
N ALA A 98 0.26 3.50 -1.97
CA ALA A 98 1.41 2.94 -1.26
C ALA A 98 1.59 3.51 0.16
N ALA A 99 1.16 4.75 0.43
CA ALA A 99 1.18 5.30 1.80
C ALA A 99 0.27 4.52 2.77
N ALA A 100 -0.89 4.04 2.30
CA ALA A 100 -1.78 3.21 3.09
C ALA A 100 -1.18 1.83 3.36
N MET A 101 -0.51 1.24 2.36
CA MET A 101 0.18 -0.05 2.53
C MET A 101 1.36 0.05 3.52
N ILE A 102 2.07 1.19 3.55
CA ILE A 102 3.10 1.43 4.57
C ILE A 102 2.46 1.51 5.95
N SER A 103 1.31 2.20 6.09
CA SER A 103 0.55 2.23 7.35
C SER A 103 0.20 0.82 7.83
N GLU A 104 -0.35 -0.02 6.95
CA GLU A 104 -0.69 -1.41 7.27
C GLU A 104 0.55 -2.23 7.67
N SER A 105 1.67 -2.07 6.97
CA SER A 105 2.94 -2.72 7.31
C SER A 105 3.39 -2.41 8.75
N TYR A 106 3.21 -1.18 9.23
CA TYR A 106 3.51 -0.83 10.62
C TYR A 106 2.53 -1.44 11.63
N LEU A 107 1.28 -1.69 11.26
CA LEU A 107 0.35 -2.44 12.12
C LEU A 107 0.78 -3.91 12.29
N LEU A 108 1.25 -4.55 11.21
CA LEU A 108 1.82 -5.90 11.27
C LEU A 108 3.04 -5.97 12.22
N ASP A 109 3.77 -4.86 12.32
CA ASP A 109 4.92 -4.66 13.20
C ASP A 109 4.56 -4.17 14.62
N LYS A 110 3.27 -4.07 14.97
CA LYS A 110 2.81 -3.55 16.27
C LYS A 110 3.32 -2.14 16.57
N GLN A 111 3.47 -1.30 15.55
CA GLN A 111 3.89 0.10 15.64
C GLN A 111 2.73 1.04 15.25
N PRO A 112 1.67 1.15 16.07
CA PRO A 112 0.44 1.84 15.69
C PRO A 112 0.60 3.36 15.55
N GLN A 113 1.57 3.97 16.23
CA GLN A 113 1.87 5.40 16.07
C GLN A 113 2.46 5.69 14.68
N ASP A 114 3.36 4.84 14.19
CA ASP A 114 3.95 4.97 12.86
C ASP A 114 2.94 4.65 11.76
N ALA A 115 2.09 3.65 12.00
CA ALA A 115 0.94 3.39 11.14
C ALA A 115 0.04 4.63 11.04
N ALA A 116 -0.29 5.26 12.17
CA ALA A 116 -1.10 6.47 12.19
C ALA A 116 -0.47 7.63 11.41
N ALA A 117 0.85 7.80 11.48
CA ALA A 117 1.56 8.83 10.71
C ALA A 117 1.41 8.60 9.20
N TRP A 118 1.63 7.36 8.73
CA TRP A 118 1.45 7.01 7.32
C TRP A 118 0.00 7.03 6.86
N ASN A 119 -0.94 6.75 7.76
CA ASN A 119 -2.37 6.89 7.48
C ASN A 119 -2.76 8.35 7.18
N LEU A 120 -2.20 9.31 7.92
CA LEU A 120 -2.39 10.74 7.66
C LEU A 120 -1.80 11.13 6.30
N VAL A 121 -0.64 10.57 5.93
CA VAL A 121 -0.03 10.77 4.60
C VAL A 121 -0.95 10.21 3.49
N ALA A 122 -1.48 9.00 3.65
CA ALA A 122 -2.42 8.39 2.70
C ALA A 122 -3.67 9.27 2.50
N ARG A 123 -4.25 9.77 3.62
CA ARG A 123 -5.39 10.68 3.57
C ARG A 123 -5.08 11.97 2.81
N ARG A 124 -3.92 12.58 3.06
CA ARG A 124 -3.45 13.79 2.35
C ARG A 124 -3.19 13.52 0.86
N ALA A 125 -2.80 12.30 0.52
CA ALA A 125 -2.62 11.86 -0.87
C ALA A 125 -3.95 11.54 -1.59
N GLY A 126 -5.09 11.64 -0.90
CA GLY A 126 -6.42 11.42 -1.46
C GLY A 126 -6.97 10.00 -1.27
N ASP A 127 -6.26 9.11 -0.57
CA ASP A 127 -6.74 7.78 -0.23
C ASP A 127 -7.59 7.82 1.06
N ALA A 128 -8.79 8.39 0.95
CA ALA A 128 -9.75 8.41 2.05
C ALA A 128 -10.26 7.02 2.42
N LEU A 129 -10.34 6.10 1.45
CA LEU A 129 -10.89 4.76 1.65
C LEU A 129 -10.06 3.96 2.67
N SER A 130 -8.76 3.84 2.43
CA SER A 130 -7.86 3.19 3.37
C SER A 130 -7.76 3.97 4.67
N ALA A 131 -7.71 5.30 4.58
CA ALA A 131 -7.55 6.15 5.74
C ALA A 131 -8.70 6.01 6.74
N ASP A 132 -9.94 5.96 6.28
CA ASP A 132 -11.13 5.84 7.12
C ASP A 132 -11.29 4.43 7.69
N TRP A 133 -10.83 3.39 6.97
CA TRP A 133 -10.77 2.03 7.51
C TRP A 133 -9.81 1.94 8.70
N PHE A 134 -8.61 2.53 8.59
CA PHE A 134 -7.60 2.50 9.66
C PHE A 134 -8.11 3.09 10.98
N LEU A 135 -8.92 4.16 10.92
CA LEU A 135 -9.50 4.81 12.11
C LEU A 135 -10.41 3.88 12.93
N LYS A 136 -10.88 2.78 12.33
CA LYS A 136 -11.75 1.79 12.97
C LYS A 136 -10.95 0.65 13.63
N THR A 137 -9.63 0.60 13.44
CA THR A 137 -8.79 -0.45 14.04
C THR A 137 -8.68 -0.26 15.55
N LYS A 138 -8.61 -1.37 16.30
CA LYS A 138 -8.41 -1.34 17.75
C LYS A 138 -7.08 -0.68 18.13
N ASP A 139 -6.04 -0.94 17.34
CA ASP A 139 -4.71 -0.39 17.53
C ASP A 139 -4.70 1.15 17.45
N TYR A 140 -5.41 1.74 16.48
CA TYR A 140 -5.57 3.19 16.40
C TYR A 140 -6.43 3.75 17.55
N GLN A 141 -7.54 3.08 17.87
CA GLN A 141 -8.43 3.53 18.94
C GLN A 141 -7.73 3.57 20.30
N ALA A 142 -6.76 2.68 20.53
CA ALA A 142 -5.94 2.63 21.74
C ALA A 142 -4.86 3.74 21.82
N LEU A 143 -4.59 4.48 20.75
CA LEU A 143 -3.59 5.56 20.78
C LEU A 143 -4.03 6.70 21.70
N THR A 144 -3.12 7.12 22.57
CA THR A 144 -3.29 8.30 23.42
C THR A 144 -3.23 9.60 22.61
N ALA A 145 -3.70 10.70 23.20
CA ALA A 145 -3.60 12.02 22.58
C ALA A 145 -2.15 12.40 22.24
N GLN A 146 -1.19 12.06 23.11
CA GLN A 146 0.23 12.33 22.88
C GLN A 146 0.77 11.53 21.68
N GLN A 147 0.41 10.26 21.56
CA GLN A 147 0.83 9.42 20.42
C GLN A 147 0.23 9.93 19.10
N ARG A 148 -1.02 10.39 19.11
CA ARG A 148 -1.66 10.98 17.94
C ARG A 148 -0.97 12.28 17.51
N ALA A 149 -0.64 13.16 18.46
CA ALA A 149 0.12 14.38 18.18
C ALA A 149 1.52 14.08 17.61
N ALA A 150 2.20 13.06 18.14
CA ALA A 150 3.49 12.62 17.61
C ALA A 150 3.37 12.03 16.18
N ALA A 151 2.30 11.29 15.90
CA ALA A 151 2.00 10.78 14.57
C ALA A 151 1.73 11.91 13.56
N GLU A 152 1.02 12.96 13.96
CA GLU A 152 0.80 14.16 13.13
C GLU A 152 2.10 14.87 12.79
N GLN A 153 2.97 15.10 13.78
CA GLN A 153 4.30 15.70 13.55
C GLN A 153 5.15 14.85 12.60
N LYS A 154 5.13 13.53 12.77
CA LYS A 154 5.83 12.61 11.88
C LYS A 154 5.25 12.61 10.46
N ALA A 155 3.93 12.67 10.32
CA ALA A 155 3.26 12.77 9.02
C ALA A 155 3.65 14.06 8.28
N ASP A 156 3.75 15.19 9.01
CA ASP A 156 4.23 16.46 8.45
C ASP A 156 5.68 16.35 7.95
N GLN A 157 6.54 15.69 8.72
CA GLN A 157 7.91 15.46 8.31
C GLN A 157 7.97 14.60 7.04
N ILE A 158 7.27 13.46 7.01
CA ILE A 158 7.22 12.56 5.85
C ILE A 158 6.73 13.31 4.61
N TRP A 159 5.64 14.08 4.73
CA TRP A 159 5.07 14.83 3.61
C TRP A 159 6.04 15.86 3.02
N ARG A 160 6.90 16.46 3.85
CA ARG A 160 7.92 17.42 3.41
C ARG A 160 9.11 16.74 2.74
N THR A 161 9.52 15.57 3.23
CA THR A 161 10.75 14.89 2.77
C THR A 161 10.51 13.90 1.63
N LEU A 162 9.31 13.35 1.51
CA LEU A 162 8.96 12.35 0.50
C LEU A 162 7.69 12.79 -0.26
N PRO A 163 7.74 13.85 -1.08
CA PRO A 163 6.57 14.30 -1.82
C PRO A 163 6.21 13.30 -2.93
N LEU A 164 4.91 13.01 -3.04
CA LEU A 164 4.32 12.33 -4.20
C LEU A 164 4.61 13.12 -5.47
N ARG A 165 5.20 12.49 -6.50
CA ARG A 165 5.37 13.14 -7.81
C ARG A 165 4.00 13.55 -8.35
N LYS A 166 3.87 14.84 -8.67
CA LYS A 166 2.72 15.35 -9.41
C LYS A 166 2.86 14.88 -10.84
N THR A 167 2.05 13.93 -11.27
CA THR A 167 1.87 13.62 -12.68
C THR A 167 1.19 14.81 -13.34
N HIS A 168 1.93 15.54 -14.19
CA HIS A 168 1.44 16.63 -15.03
C HIS A 168 0.64 16.10 -16.22
#